data_AF-A0A4R6EW07-F1
#
_entry.id   AF-A0A4R6EW07-F1
#
_cell.length_a   1.000
_cell.length_b   1.000
_cell.length_c   1.000
_cell.angle_alpha   90.00
_cell.angle_beta   90.00
_cell.angle_gamma   90.00
#
_symmetry.space_group_name_H-M   'P 1'
#
loop_
_entity.id
_entity.type
_entity.pdbx_description
1 polymer ?
#
loop_
_entity_poly.entity_id
_entity_poly.type
_entity_poly.pdbx_seq_one_letter_code
_entity_poly.pdbx_strand_id
1 'polypeptide(L)'
;MRTHRFLPFRQSGPRRPPTCGGVAARFFRLLRGARALGLLLALGSAPFLLQSSLHAAAARGVVVVIPVNGAIDPASADFIVRGLTRAAQSQAQLAVIELDTPGGLDTSMRQIIKAILSSPVPVASFIAPGGARAASAGTYIVYASHIAAMAPGTNLGAATPIQVGMGGAAPQQPESPLSPPSPPGGKPGEAGKAASGASAASAAPALDAQSTEIRKQVHDAAAYIRGLAQLRGRNQAWGEKAVREAVSLSATEALNQHVVDLLARDVPDLLRQVDGRTINTATGDQRLATAGASIVTLEPDWRTHFLSVITDPNVALILMMIGMYGLFFEFANPGFVLPGVAGAISLLVGLFALQLLPINFVGLGLVFLGIAFLIAEAFLPTFGTLGFGGIVAFAIGGLMLIDTDVPGYGIPFPLIAALTLFSALFIFTVSGVALRARRRPVVTGPEAIIGSIGVVLDDGLQPDGDVVIGWARVRGERWRVTSPGPLAAGREVRVTGRRGLMLTVVPV
;
A
#
# COMPACT_ATOMS: atom_id res chain seq x y z
N MET A 1 43.03 -7.23 -88.08
CA MET A 1 43.83 -6.49 -89.08
C MET A 1 45.24 -6.28 -88.50
N ARG A 2 46.28 -6.75 -89.23
CA ARG A 2 47.69 -6.28 -89.31
C ARG A 2 48.36 -5.76 -88.02
N THR A 3 49.54 -6.21 -87.56
CA THR A 3 50.77 -6.61 -88.28
C THR A 3 51.79 -7.17 -87.28
N HIS A 4 52.55 -8.20 -87.66
CA HIS A 4 53.82 -8.60 -87.03
C HIS A 4 54.94 -7.59 -87.32
N ARG A 5 55.92 -7.43 -86.42
CA ARG A 5 57.28 -7.01 -86.82
C ARG A 5 58.39 -7.43 -85.82
N PHE A 6 59.22 -8.36 -86.32
CA PHE A 6 60.69 -8.48 -86.25
C PHE A 6 61.47 -8.12 -84.97
N LEU A 7 62.22 -9.12 -84.50
CA LEU A 7 63.48 -9.01 -83.73
C LEU A 7 64.59 -8.29 -84.54
N PRO A 8 65.65 -7.82 -83.86
CA PRO A 8 66.98 -8.14 -84.35
C PRO A 8 68.00 -8.57 -83.27
N PHE A 9 69.11 -9.06 -83.81
CA PHE A 9 70.21 -9.85 -83.28
C PHE A 9 71.17 -9.14 -82.29
N ARG A 10 71.63 -9.92 -81.29
CA ARG A 10 73.00 -10.20 -80.82
C ARG A 10 74.03 -9.05 -80.69
N GLN A 11 74.68 -8.96 -79.52
CA GLN A 11 76.15 -8.88 -79.42
C GLN A 11 76.65 -9.28 -78.02
N SER A 12 77.62 -10.19 -78.01
CA SER A 12 78.37 -10.68 -76.85
C SER A 12 79.67 -9.87 -76.66
N GLY A 13 79.93 -9.42 -75.43
CA GLY A 13 81.16 -8.75 -75.00
C GLY A 13 81.50 -9.08 -73.54
N PRO A 14 82.74 -8.83 -73.07
CA PRO A 14 83.59 -9.84 -72.43
C PRO A 14 83.46 -9.95 -70.90
N ARG A 15 83.75 -11.16 -70.38
CA ARG A 15 83.87 -11.46 -68.93
C ARG A 15 85.12 -10.78 -68.34
N ARG A 16 84.95 -10.05 -67.23
CA ARG A 16 86.02 -9.61 -66.31
C ARG A 16 85.89 -10.34 -64.96
N PRO A 17 87.00 -10.57 -64.23
CA PRO A 17 87.04 -11.49 -63.09
C PRO A 17 86.42 -10.86 -61.83
N PRO A 18 85.98 -11.66 -60.84
CA PRO A 18 85.39 -11.13 -59.63
C PRO A 18 86.46 -10.58 -58.70
N THR A 19 86.40 -9.28 -58.41
CA THR A 19 87.16 -8.65 -57.33
C THR A 19 86.52 -8.99 -55.98
N CYS A 20 87.33 -9.58 -55.11
CA CYS A 20 87.03 -9.86 -53.72
C CYS A 20 86.86 -8.53 -52.96
N GLY A 21 85.64 -8.18 -52.57
CA GLY A 21 85.38 -6.95 -51.82
C GLY A 21 83.91 -6.53 -51.81
N GLY A 22 83.03 -7.29 -51.15
CA GLY A 22 81.61 -6.93 -51.12
C GLY A 22 80.75 -7.50 -50.00
N VAL A 23 81.32 -8.32 -49.11
CA VAL A 23 80.50 -9.02 -48.09
C VAL A 23 80.33 -8.17 -46.82
N ALA A 24 81.36 -7.43 -46.39
CA ALA A 24 81.29 -6.63 -45.17
C ALA A 24 80.38 -5.39 -45.28
N ALA A 25 80.35 -4.72 -46.43
CA ALA A 25 79.58 -3.49 -46.62
C ALA A 25 78.06 -3.70 -46.76
N ARG A 26 77.62 -4.88 -47.24
CA ARG A 26 76.19 -5.23 -47.34
C ARG A 26 75.60 -5.61 -45.98
N PHE A 27 76.38 -6.24 -45.10
CA PHE A 27 75.92 -6.65 -43.77
C PHE A 27 75.61 -5.45 -42.85
N PHE A 28 76.44 -4.40 -42.90
CA PHE A 28 76.24 -3.19 -42.09
C PHE A 28 75.05 -2.32 -42.53
N ARG A 29 74.67 -2.33 -43.82
CA ARG A 29 73.47 -1.61 -44.30
C ARG A 29 72.17 -2.30 -43.90
N LEU A 30 72.16 -3.64 -43.87
CA LEU A 30 71.01 -4.43 -43.40
C LEU A 30 70.76 -4.25 -41.90
N LEU A 31 71.80 -4.19 -41.06
CA LEU A 31 71.62 -3.94 -39.62
C LEU A 31 71.15 -2.51 -39.29
N ARG A 32 71.54 -1.49 -40.08
CA ARG A 32 71.05 -0.12 -39.89
C ARG A 32 69.58 0.05 -40.30
N GLY A 33 69.14 -0.63 -41.36
CA GLY A 33 67.74 -0.66 -41.77
C GLY A 33 66.83 -1.35 -40.74
N ALA A 34 67.28 -2.46 -40.16
CA ALA A 34 66.52 -3.19 -39.13
C ALA A 34 66.37 -2.38 -37.82
N ARG A 35 67.40 -1.62 -37.42
CA ARG A 35 67.33 -0.73 -36.25
C ARG A 35 66.42 0.48 -36.48
N ALA A 36 66.42 1.07 -37.66
CA ALA A 36 65.53 2.19 -38.00
C ALA A 36 64.06 1.77 -38.09
N LEU A 37 63.78 0.56 -38.63
CA LEU A 37 62.43 0.00 -38.69
C LEU A 37 61.92 -0.41 -37.31
N GLY A 38 62.78 -0.96 -36.45
CA GLY A 38 62.45 -1.27 -35.05
C GLY A 38 62.14 -0.02 -34.22
N LEU A 39 62.85 1.09 -34.44
CA LEU A 39 62.58 2.35 -33.76
C LEU A 39 61.28 3.02 -34.24
N LEU A 40 60.95 2.94 -35.53
CA LEU A 40 59.69 3.44 -36.08
C LEU A 40 58.48 2.61 -35.63
N LEU A 41 58.63 1.29 -35.48
CA LEU A 41 57.60 0.41 -34.91
C LEU A 41 57.43 0.61 -33.39
N ALA A 42 58.51 0.96 -32.67
CA ALA A 42 58.45 1.28 -31.25
C ALA A 42 57.83 2.67 -30.96
N LEU A 43 58.04 3.66 -31.84
CA LEU A 43 57.35 4.96 -31.74
C LEU A 43 55.87 4.88 -32.17
N GLY A 44 55.51 3.96 -33.07
CA GLY A 44 54.12 3.73 -33.50
C GLY A 44 53.24 2.99 -32.47
N SER A 45 53.84 2.21 -31.57
CA SER A 45 53.12 1.46 -30.52
C SER A 45 52.97 2.19 -29.19
N ALA A 46 53.80 3.22 -28.94
CA ALA A 46 53.70 4.07 -27.75
C ALA A 46 52.34 4.78 -27.58
N PRO A 47 51.69 5.36 -28.62
CA PRO A 47 50.38 5.98 -28.44
C PRO A 47 49.25 4.96 -28.18
N PHE A 48 49.40 3.70 -28.64
CA PHE A 48 48.41 2.64 -28.45
C PHE A 48 48.38 2.11 -27.00
N LEU A 49 49.54 2.09 -26.34
CA LEU A 49 49.68 1.67 -24.93
C LEU A 49 49.24 2.77 -23.93
N LEU A 50 49.35 4.04 -24.32
CA LEU A 50 48.82 5.17 -23.55
C LEU A 50 47.29 5.32 -23.66
N GLN A 51 46.69 4.97 -24.80
CA GLN A 51 45.23 5.02 -24.98
C GLN A 51 44.48 3.92 -24.21
N SER A 52 45.11 2.76 -24.03
CA SER A 52 44.54 1.61 -23.31
C SER A 52 44.53 1.83 -21.79
N SER A 53 45.50 2.57 -21.25
CA SER A 53 45.54 2.94 -19.83
C SER A 53 44.58 4.09 -19.48
N LEU A 54 44.25 4.97 -20.43
CA LEU A 54 43.22 6.01 -20.25
C LEU A 54 41.78 5.44 -20.27
N HIS A 55 41.51 4.38 -21.04
CA HIS A 55 40.20 3.70 -21.05
C HIS A 55 39.92 2.91 -19.76
N ALA A 56 40.95 2.38 -19.10
CA ALA A 56 40.79 1.67 -17.82
C ALA A 56 40.43 2.62 -16.66
N ALA A 57 40.74 3.91 -16.77
CA ALA A 57 40.47 4.91 -15.73
C ALA A 57 39.08 5.57 -15.84
N ALA A 58 38.33 5.34 -16.92
CA ALA A 58 37.21 6.20 -17.32
C ALA A 58 35.79 5.59 -17.22
N ALA A 59 35.62 4.35 -16.76
CA ALA A 59 34.29 3.78 -16.49
C ALA A 59 34.08 3.58 -14.98
N ARG A 60 34.07 4.67 -14.21
CA ARG A 60 33.58 4.63 -12.82
C ARG A 60 32.12 4.15 -12.88
N GLY A 61 31.85 3.03 -12.22
CA GLY A 61 30.53 2.41 -12.23
C GLY A 61 29.46 3.32 -11.64
N VAL A 62 28.21 3.06 -11.99
CA VAL A 62 27.06 3.61 -11.28
C VAL A 62 26.65 2.64 -10.19
N VAL A 63 26.42 3.14 -8.98
CA VAL A 63 25.75 2.39 -7.90
C VAL A 63 24.37 3.00 -7.70
N VAL A 64 23.34 2.16 -7.72
CA VAL A 64 21.96 2.61 -7.49
C VAL A 64 21.57 2.30 -6.05
N VAL A 65 21.14 3.31 -5.30
CA VAL A 65 20.63 3.15 -3.93
C VAL A 65 19.12 3.22 -3.96
N ILE A 66 18.48 2.25 -3.34
CA ILE A 66 17.02 2.09 -3.26
C ILE A 66 16.65 2.20 -1.77
N PRO A 67 16.24 3.38 -1.28
CA PRO A 67 15.87 3.56 0.12
C PRO A 67 14.50 2.93 0.40
N VAL A 68 14.42 2.16 1.49
CA VAL A 68 13.22 1.48 1.95
C VAL A 68 13.04 1.77 3.43
N ASN A 69 12.04 2.60 3.74
CA ASN A 69 11.68 2.94 5.11
C ASN A 69 10.21 2.58 5.35
N GLY A 70 9.95 1.75 6.36
CA GLY A 70 8.61 1.33 6.75
C GLY A 70 8.28 -0.10 6.36
N ALA A 71 6.99 -0.42 6.31
CA ALA A 71 6.52 -1.79 6.09
C ALA A 71 6.78 -2.29 4.67
N ILE A 72 7.01 -3.60 4.52
CA ILE A 72 7.08 -4.29 3.22
C ILE A 72 5.66 -4.57 2.72
N ASP A 73 5.10 -3.61 1.99
CA ASP A 73 3.78 -3.65 1.36
C ASP A 73 3.91 -3.84 -0.18
N PRO A 74 2.80 -3.85 -0.95
CA PRO A 74 2.89 -3.94 -2.41
C PRO A 74 3.57 -2.73 -3.09
N ALA A 75 3.49 -1.52 -2.51
CA ALA A 75 4.05 -0.30 -3.08
C ALA A 75 5.58 -0.27 -2.99
N SER A 76 6.12 -0.61 -1.83
CA SER A 76 7.56 -0.78 -1.57
C SER A 76 8.14 -1.94 -2.39
N ALA A 77 7.42 -3.05 -2.53
CA ALA A 77 7.83 -4.14 -3.41
C ALA A 77 7.93 -3.70 -4.88
N ASP A 78 6.91 -3.00 -5.41
CA ASP A 78 6.94 -2.46 -6.77
C ASP A 78 8.11 -1.47 -6.95
N PHE A 79 8.33 -0.59 -5.97
CA PHE A 79 9.44 0.37 -5.98
C PHE A 79 10.80 -0.33 -6.05
N ILE A 80 11.03 -1.35 -5.21
CA ILE A 80 12.28 -2.10 -5.19
C ILE A 80 12.49 -2.84 -6.51
N VAL A 81 11.46 -3.53 -7.03
CA VAL A 81 11.55 -4.27 -8.30
C VAL A 81 11.86 -3.34 -9.47
N ARG A 82 11.20 -2.18 -9.54
CA ARG A 82 11.50 -1.16 -10.55
C ARG A 82 12.89 -0.57 -10.37
N GLY A 83 13.33 -0.36 -9.13
CA GLY A 83 14.69 0.11 -8.81
C GLY A 83 15.77 -0.87 -9.29
N LEU A 84 15.58 -2.16 -9.04
CA LEU A 84 16.48 -3.22 -9.55
C LEU A 84 16.46 -3.29 -11.08
N THR A 85 15.28 -3.17 -11.69
CA THR A 85 15.14 -3.12 -13.16
C THR A 85 15.88 -1.91 -13.74
N ARG A 86 15.76 -0.74 -13.11
CA ARG A 86 16.46 0.48 -13.51
C ARG A 86 17.97 0.33 -13.36
N ALA A 87 18.43 -0.28 -12.26
CA ALA A 87 19.84 -0.58 -12.05
C ALA A 87 20.39 -1.48 -13.16
N ALA A 88 19.63 -2.51 -13.56
CA ALA A 88 20.00 -3.37 -14.69
C ALA A 88 20.03 -2.62 -16.03
N GLN A 89 19.03 -1.78 -16.31
CA GLN A 89 18.98 -0.96 -17.54
C GLN A 89 20.12 0.05 -17.62
N SER A 90 20.52 0.64 -16.50
CA SER A 90 21.66 1.55 -16.42
C SER A 90 23.02 0.83 -16.36
N GLN A 91 23.04 -0.50 -16.42
CA GLN A 91 24.24 -1.33 -16.24
C GLN A 91 25.03 -0.94 -14.97
N ALA A 92 24.29 -0.72 -13.88
CA ALA A 92 24.88 -0.40 -12.59
C ALA A 92 25.78 -1.55 -12.12
N GLN A 93 26.85 -1.22 -11.40
CA GLN A 93 27.76 -2.23 -10.86
C GLN A 93 27.20 -2.89 -9.59
N LEU A 94 26.34 -2.17 -8.87
CA LEU A 94 25.73 -2.63 -7.63
C LEU A 94 24.41 -1.89 -7.42
N ALA A 95 23.38 -2.62 -7.01
CA ALA A 95 22.18 -2.06 -6.40
C ALA A 95 22.26 -2.23 -4.88
N VAL A 96 22.06 -1.15 -4.13
CA VAL A 96 22.03 -1.16 -2.66
C VAL A 96 20.60 -0.91 -2.23
N ILE A 97 19.97 -1.88 -1.58
CA ILE A 97 18.70 -1.72 -0.88
C ILE A 97 19.03 -1.24 0.52
N GLU A 98 18.84 0.06 0.78
CA GLU A 98 19.03 0.65 2.10
C GLU A 98 17.75 0.44 2.91
N LEU A 99 17.82 -0.31 4.00
CA LEU A 99 16.66 -0.96 4.61
C LEU A 99 16.47 -0.54 6.07
N ASP A 100 15.28 0.02 6.36
CA ASP A 100 14.73 0.16 7.69
C ASP A 100 13.26 -0.30 7.68
N THR A 101 13.01 -1.52 8.16
CA THR A 101 11.69 -2.14 8.11
C THR A 101 11.33 -2.96 9.35
N PRO A 102 10.11 -2.83 9.89
CA PRO A 102 9.57 -3.73 10.89
C PRO A 102 9.15 -5.09 10.32
N GLY A 103 9.09 -5.25 9.00
CA GLY A 103 8.49 -6.41 8.34
C GLY A 103 7.36 -6.02 7.38
N GLY A 104 6.56 -7.00 6.96
CA GLY A 104 5.41 -6.77 6.09
C GLY A 104 4.86 -8.06 5.50
N LEU A 105 4.17 -7.96 4.37
CA LEU A 105 3.44 -9.06 3.74
C LEU A 105 4.39 -10.11 3.15
N ASP A 106 4.06 -11.39 3.33
CA ASP A 106 4.83 -12.53 2.77
C ASP A 106 4.89 -12.46 1.24
N THR A 107 3.79 -12.08 0.59
CA THR A 107 3.71 -11.95 -0.88
C THR A 107 4.68 -10.90 -1.42
N SER A 108 4.70 -9.71 -0.83
CA SER A 108 5.64 -8.63 -1.18
C SER A 108 7.09 -9.02 -0.92
N MET A 109 7.36 -9.66 0.23
CA MET A 109 8.68 -10.18 0.57
C MET A 109 9.19 -11.20 -0.45
N ARG A 110 8.38 -12.20 -0.81
CA ARG A 110 8.73 -13.21 -1.81
C ARG A 110 8.89 -12.61 -3.21
N GLN A 111 8.11 -11.59 -3.57
CA GLN A 111 8.28 -10.86 -4.82
C GLN A 111 9.65 -10.16 -4.89
N ILE A 112 10.05 -9.45 -3.82
CA ILE A 112 11.35 -8.80 -3.71
C ILE A 112 12.47 -9.83 -3.81
N ILE A 113 12.38 -10.94 -3.06
CA ILE A 113 13.40 -12.00 -3.08
C ILE A 113 13.55 -12.59 -4.48
N LYS A 114 12.45 -12.90 -5.18
CA LYS A 114 12.52 -13.38 -6.57
C LYS A 114 13.24 -12.39 -7.48
N ALA A 115 12.99 -11.09 -7.33
CA ALA A 115 13.67 -10.05 -8.11
C ALA A 115 15.17 -9.97 -7.76
N ILE A 116 15.54 -10.11 -6.49
CA ILE A 116 16.95 -10.17 -6.07
C ILE A 116 17.66 -11.38 -6.66
N LEU A 117 17.05 -12.56 -6.58
CA LEU A 117 17.65 -13.81 -7.05
C LEU A 117 17.78 -13.87 -8.58
N SER A 118 16.88 -13.21 -9.31
CA SER A 118 16.91 -13.13 -10.78
C SER A 118 17.65 -11.90 -11.32
N SER A 119 18.16 -11.03 -10.43
CA SER A 119 18.81 -9.78 -10.84
C SER A 119 20.12 -10.07 -11.59
N PRO A 120 20.33 -9.45 -12.77
CA PRO A 120 21.62 -9.47 -13.46
C PRO A 120 22.65 -8.53 -12.80
N VAL A 121 22.21 -7.65 -11.90
CA VAL A 121 23.07 -6.75 -11.13
C VAL A 121 23.20 -7.27 -9.69
N PRO A 122 24.41 -7.29 -9.10
CA PRO A 122 24.64 -7.60 -7.70
C PRO A 122 23.78 -6.72 -6.81
N VAL A 123 23.18 -7.33 -5.79
CA VAL A 123 22.29 -6.64 -4.85
C VAL A 123 22.85 -6.74 -3.44
N ALA A 124 23.11 -5.60 -2.82
CA ALA A 124 23.45 -5.47 -1.42
C ALA A 124 22.24 -5.02 -0.62
N SER A 125 21.88 -5.73 0.45
CA SER A 125 21.00 -5.18 1.50
C SER A 125 21.84 -4.52 2.57
N PHE A 126 21.56 -3.26 2.88
CA PHE A 126 22.26 -2.49 3.89
C PHE A 126 21.27 -1.98 4.93
N ILE A 127 21.33 -2.51 6.15
CA ILE A 127 20.48 -2.06 7.26
C ILE A 127 21.06 -0.76 7.80
N ALA A 128 20.39 0.34 7.54
CA ALA A 128 20.87 1.69 7.82
C ALA A 128 19.71 2.71 7.81
N PRO A 129 19.88 3.90 8.43
CA PRO A 129 21.04 4.37 9.19
C PRO A 129 21.16 3.69 10.57
N GLY A 130 22.09 4.14 11.43
CA GLY A 130 22.15 3.67 12.81
C GLY A 130 20.80 3.85 13.53
N GLY A 131 20.34 2.82 14.23
CA GLY A 131 19.00 2.75 14.83
C GLY A 131 17.95 2.06 13.96
N ALA A 132 18.23 1.86 12.66
CA ALA A 132 17.36 1.08 11.77
C ALA A 132 17.30 -0.40 12.15
N ARG A 133 16.32 -1.10 11.59
CA ARG A 133 16.17 -2.55 11.76
C ARG A 133 15.76 -3.24 10.46
N ALA A 134 16.06 -4.52 10.35
CA ALA A 134 15.40 -5.42 9.40
C ALA A 134 14.75 -6.56 10.17
N ALA A 135 13.48 -6.40 10.49
CA ALA A 135 12.68 -7.41 11.18
C ALA A 135 11.77 -8.17 10.20
N SER A 136 11.35 -9.38 10.58
CA SER A 136 10.37 -10.18 9.83
C SER A 136 10.76 -10.33 8.35
N ALA A 137 9.96 -9.81 7.42
CA ALA A 137 10.24 -9.80 5.99
C ALA A 137 11.63 -9.26 5.63
N GLY A 138 12.12 -8.24 6.35
CA GLY A 138 13.45 -7.67 6.14
C GLY A 138 14.58 -8.69 6.30
N THR A 139 14.44 -9.63 7.25
CA THR A 139 15.43 -10.69 7.48
C THR A 139 15.59 -11.59 6.26
N TYR A 140 14.48 -11.96 5.60
CA TYR A 140 14.52 -12.78 4.40
C TYR A 140 15.13 -12.04 3.21
N ILE A 141 14.84 -10.74 3.06
CA ILE A 141 15.41 -9.89 2.00
C ILE A 141 16.94 -9.79 2.16
N VAL A 142 17.42 -9.61 3.39
CA VAL A 142 18.85 -9.62 3.73
C VAL A 142 19.47 -10.98 3.40
N TYR A 143 18.83 -12.08 3.80
CA TYR A 143 19.30 -13.44 3.53
C TYR A 143 19.35 -13.79 2.04
N ALA A 144 18.44 -13.25 1.22
CA ALA A 144 18.44 -13.45 -0.23
C ALA A 144 19.51 -12.65 -0.97
N SER A 145 19.96 -11.53 -0.40
CA SER A 145 20.85 -10.57 -1.04
C SER A 145 22.24 -11.15 -1.29
N HIS A 146 22.92 -10.64 -2.31
CA HIS A 146 24.27 -11.07 -2.64
C HIS A 146 25.26 -10.61 -1.57
N ILE A 147 25.05 -9.40 -1.05
CA ILE A 147 25.82 -8.81 0.05
C ILE A 147 24.83 -8.38 1.13
N ALA A 148 25.14 -8.69 2.38
CA ALA A 148 24.39 -8.28 3.57
C ALA A 148 25.29 -7.41 4.44
N ALA A 149 24.84 -6.19 4.74
CA ALA A 149 25.61 -5.22 5.51
C ALA A 149 24.73 -4.57 6.58
N MET A 150 25.35 -4.17 7.69
CA MET A 150 24.66 -3.47 8.78
C MET A 150 25.44 -2.23 9.21
N ALA A 151 24.71 -1.15 9.50
CA ALA A 151 25.26 0.00 10.21
C ALA A 151 25.37 -0.29 11.72
N PRO A 152 26.34 0.32 12.43
CA PRO A 152 26.40 0.21 13.88
C PRO A 152 25.09 0.65 14.55
N GLY A 153 24.67 -0.07 15.59
CA GLY A 153 23.42 0.23 16.32
C GLY A 153 22.13 -0.19 15.59
N THR A 154 22.22 -1.06 14.57
CA THR A 154 21.06 -1.67 13.91
C THR A 154 20.80 -3.09 14.39
N ASN A 155 19.59 -3.60 14.14
CA ASN A 155 19.14 -4.93 14.55
C ASN A 155 18.55 -5.75 13.39
N LEU A 156 18.70 -7.08 13.44
CA LEU A 156 18.24 -8.03 12.42
C LEU A 156 17.59 -9.26 13.09
N GLY A 157 16.44 -9.73 12.60
CA GLY A 157 15.80 -10.96 13.09
C GLY A 157 14.28 -10.89 13.19
N ALA A 158 13.72 -11.46 14.27
CA ALA A 158 12.28 -11.54 14.52
C ALA A 158 11.49 -12.02 13.29
N ALA A 159 11.88 -13.17 12.74
CA ALA A 159 11.47 -13.66 11.41
C ALA A 159 10.27 -14.62 11.43
N THR A 160 9.59 -14.73 12.57
CA THR A 160 8.43 -15.63 12.78
C THR A 160 7.22 -15.15 11.98
N PRO A 161 6.62 -16.00 11.12
CA PRO A 161 5.33 -15.69 10.50
C PRO A 161 4.25 -15.56 11.57
N ILE A 162 3.46 -14.51 11.47
CA ILE A 162 2.24 -14.34 12.25
C ILE A 162 1.06 -14.41 11.29
N GLN A 163 0.08 -15.23 11.64
CA GLN A 163 -1.14 -15.34 10.87
C GLN A 163 -2.08 -14.23 11.28
N VAL A 164 -2.49 -13.43 10.30
CA VAL A 164 -3.48 -12.37 10.50
C VAL A 164 -4.88 -12.99 10.34
N GLY A 165 -5.65 -13.11 11.42
CA GLY A 165 -6.91 -13.84 11.43
C GLY A 165 -7.55 -14.04 12.82
N MET A 166 -8.89 -14.05 12.85
CA MET A 166 -9.75 -13.88 14.03
C MET A 166 -9.38 -14.75 15.25
N GLY A 167 -8.80 -14.11 16.26
CA GLY A 167 -8.65 -14.64 17.62
C GLY A 167 -7.22 -14.56 18.15
N GLY A 168 -6.89 -13.43 18.77
CA GLY A 168 -5.60 -13.21 19.45
C GLY A 168 -5.35 -14.28 20.51
N ALA A 169 -4.54 -15.27 20.15
CA ALA A 169 -3.85 -16.14 21.07
C ALA A 169 -2.35 -15.95 20.79
N ALA A 170 -1.64 -15.44 21.79
CA ALA A 170 -0.19 -15.35 21.76
C ALA A 170 0.41 -16.72 21.33
N PRO A 171 1.51 -16.74 20.55
CA PRO A 171 2.13 -17.99 20.16
C PRO A 171 2.50 -18.80 21.41
N GLN A 172 1.77 -19.90 21.63
CA GLN A 172 2.16 -20.91 22.60
C GLN A 172 3.47 -21.52 22.11
N GLN A 173 4.51 -21.34 22.92
CA GLN A 173 5.80 -22.00 22.72
C GLN A 173 5.55 -23.51 22.58
N PRO A 174 6.21 -24.21 21.65
CA PRO A 174 6.09 -25.66 21.56
C PRO A 174 6.58 -26.26 22.89
N GLU A 175 5.67 -26.87 23.65
CA GLU A 175 6.05 -27.66 24.81
C GLU A 175 7.06 -28.74 24.37
N SER A 176 8.21 -28.76 25.02
CA SER A 176 9.23 -29.79 24.79
C SER A 176 8.70 -31.15 25.23
N PRO A 177 8.95 -32.27 24.52
CA PRO A 177 8.33 -33.58 24.79
C PRO A 177 8.75 -34.29 26.09
N LEU A 178 9.39 -33.60 27.04
CA LEU A 178 10.02 -34.19 28.21
C LEU A 178 9.58 -33.44 29.48
N SER A 179 8.36 -33.71 29.93
CA SER A 179 7.96 -33.48 31.32
C SER A 179 7.05 -34.63 31.75
N PRO A 180 7.41 -35.40 32.80
CA PRO A 180 6.62 -36.53 33.26
C PRO A 180 5.31 -36.07 33.91
N PRO A 181 4.21 -36.84 33.80
CA PRO A 181 2.92 -36.46 34.40
C PRO A 181 3.01 -36.47 35.92
N SER A 182 2.46 -35.44 36.56
CA SER A 182 2.32 -35.36 38.01
C SER A 182 1.25 -36.35 38.53
N PRO A 183 1.36 -36.90 39.75
CA PRO A 183 0.49 -37.98 40.22
C PRO A 183 -0.90 -37.49 40.67
N PRO A 184 -1.93 -38.35 40.67
CA PRO A 184 -3.29 -37.99 41.08
C PRO A 184 -3.48 -38.16 42.60
N GLY A 185 -4.06 -37.17 43.27
CA GLY A 185 -4.41 -37.28 44.69
C GLY A 185 -5.55 -36.36 45.14
N GLY A 186 -6.66 -36.96 45.60
CA GLY A 186 -7.53 -36.42 46.66
C GLY A 186 -8.87 -35.76 46.25
N LYS A 187 -9.99 -36.49 46.37
CA LYS A 187 -11.40 -36.00 46.39
C LYS A 187 -11.86 -35.70 47.85
N PRO A 188 -13.17 -35.54 48.24
CA PRO A 188 -14.45 -35.23 47.53
C PRO A 188 -15.45 -34.26 48.27
N GLY A 189 -16.53 -33.84 47.57
CA GLY A 189 -17.80 -33.33 48.14
C GLY A 189 -18.40 -32.23 47.24
N GLU A 190 -19.66 -32.21 46.79
CA GLU A 190 -20.92 -32.82 47.24
C GLU A 190 -21.95 -32.82 46.05
N ALA A 191 -23.07 -33.54 46.22
CA ALA A 191 -23.89 -34.14 45.16
C ALA A 191 -25.11 -33.33 44.66
N GLY A 192 -25.61 -33.67 43.46
CA GLY A 192 -26.97 -33.32 42.97
C GLY A 192 -27.32 -33.81 41.55
N LYS A 193 -28.08 -34.91 41.47
CA LYS A 193 -28.80 -35.57 40.33
C LYS A 193 -29.68 -34.60 39.48
N ALA A 194 -30.20 -34.87 38.27
CA ALA A 194 -30.07 -35.88 37.20
C ALA A 194 -30.99 -35.48 36.01
N ALA A 195 -30.68 -35.98 34.78
CA ALA A 195 -31.54 -36.17 33.58
C ALA A 195 -32.11 -34.91 32.88
N SER A 196 -32.22 -34.75 31.55
CA SER A 196 -32.16 -35.61 30.35
C SER A 196 -31.86 -34.68 29.15
N GLY A 197 -31.02 -35.03 28.17
CA GLY A 197 -31.43 -35.78 26.99
C GLY A 197 -31.76 -34.88 25.79
N ALA A 198 -30.76 -34.29 25.14
CA ALA A 198 -30.84 -33.89 23.72
C ALA A 198 -29.43 -33.72 23.14
N SER A 199 -29.16 -34.49 22.09
CA SER A 199 -27.96 -34.46 21.26
C SER A 199 -27.59 -33.05 20.82
N ALA A 200 -26.39 -32.59 21.18
CA ALA A 200 -25.69 -31.52 20.49
C ALA A 200 -24.33 -32.06 20.08
N ALA A 201 -24.17 -32.18 18.76
CA ALA A 201 -22.93 -32.59 18.12
C ALA A 201 -21.77 -31.70 18.59
N SER A 202 -20.67 -32.38 18.90
CA SER A 202 -19.31 -31.91 19.16
C SER A 202 -18.98 -30.49 18.65
N ALA A 203 -18.85 -29.54 19.57
CA ALA A 203 -18.17 -28.27 19.37
C ALA A 203 -16.65 -28.40 19.66
N ALA A 204 -15.95 -29.25 18.90
CA ALA A 204 -14.49 -29.32 18.87
C ALA A 204 -14.03 -29.81 17.50
N PRO A 205 -13.59 -28.89 16.61
CA PRO A 205 -12.26 -29.05 15.99
C PRO A 205 -11.58 -27.73 15.53
N ALA A 206 -11.87 -26.56 16.13
CA ALA A 206 -11.27 -25.29 15.68
C ALA A 206 -9.85 -25.05 16.22
N LEU A 207 -9.57 -25.45 17.47
CA LEU A 207 -8.30 -25.17 18.17
C LEU A 207 -7.11 -25.99 17.63
N ASP A 208 -7.35 -27.22 17.18
CA ASP A 208 -6.29 -28.11 16.64
C ASP A 208 -5.90 -27.75 15.20
N ALA A 209 -6.83 -27.19 14.42
CA ALA A 209 -6.58 -26.78 13.04
C ALA A 209 -5.67 -25.54 12.99
N GLN A 210 -5.97 -24.50 13.80
CA GLN A 210 -5.18 -23.27 13.87
C GLN A 210 -3.73 -23.54 14.34
N SER A 211 -3.55 -24.34 15.39
CA SER A 211 -2.22 -24.71 15.88
C SER A 211 -1.43 -25.57 14.88
N THR A 212 -2.11 -26.36 14.05
CA THR A 212 -1.48 -27.13 12.96
C THR A 212 -1.08 -26.25 11.79
N GLU A 213 -1.88 -25.24 11.45
CA GLU A 213 -1.58 -24.27 10.39
C GLU A 213 -0.38 -23.37 10.74
N ILE A 214 -0.35 -22.80 11.94
CA ILE A 214 0.78 -22.00 12.43
C ILE A 214 2.07 -22.82 12.40
N ARG A 215 2.04 -24.08 12.86
CA ARG A 215 3.21 -24.97 12.77
C ARG A 215 3.65 -25.17 11.33
N LYS A 216 2.73 -25.42 10.39
CA LYS A 216 3.06 -25.57 8.96
C LYS A 216 3.71 -24.30 8.40
N GLN A 217 3.19 -23.12 8.74
CA GLN A 217 3.74 -21.84 8.31
C GLN A 217 5.15 -21.60 8.86
N VAL A 218 5.36 -21.84 10.16
CA VAL A 218 6.69 -21.75 10.79
C VAL A 218 7.67 -22.74 10.16
N HIS A 219 7.23 -23.96 9.85
CA HIS A 219 8.07 -24.96 9.18
C HIS A 219 8.44 -24.54 7.74
N ASP A 220 7.49 -24.03 6.95
CA ASP A 220 7.76 -23.51 5.60
C ASP A 220 8.74 -22.34 5.65
N ALA A 221 8.48 -21.37 6.53
CA ALA A 221 9.29 -20.18 6.72
C ALA A 221 10.73 -20.52 7.17
N ALA A 222 10.89 -21.45 8.12
CA ALA A 222 12.19 -21.93 8.57
C ALA A 222 12.94 -22.66 7.45
N ALA A 223 12.25 -23.49 6.66
CA ALA A 223 12.85 -24.14 5.51
C ALA A 223 13.28 -23.12 4.44
N TYR A 224 12.46 -22.09 4.22
CA TYR A 224 12.71 -21.05 3.24
C TYR A 224 13.95 -20.21 3.58
N ILE A 225 14.04 -19.68 4.80
CA ILE A 225 15.22 -18.90 5.21
C ILE A 225 16.49 -19.75 5.21
N ARG A 226 16.40 -21.03 5.59
CA ARG A 226 17.53 -21.97 5.54
C ARG A 226 18.00 -22.20 4.11
N GLY A 227 17.08 -22.31 3.15
CA GLY A 227 17.41 -22.39 1.73
C GLY A 227 18.14 -21.15 1.21
N LEU A 228 17.69 -19.95 1.58
CA LEU A 228 18.37 -18.69 1.25
C LEU A 228 19.76 -18.61 1.90
N ALA A 229 19.86 -19.02 3.16
CA ALA A 229 21.11 -19.07 3.91
C ALA A 229 22.12 -19.99 3.24
N GLN A 230 21.70 -21.20 2.85
CA GLN A 230 22.53 -22.16 2.13
C GLN A 230 22.99 -21.61 0.78
N LEU A 231 22.08 -20.99 0.03
CA LEU A 231 22.39 -20.39 -1.27
C LEU A 231 23.47 -19.29 -1.17
N ARG A 232 23.47 -18.53 -0.07
CA ARG A 232 24.38 -17.39 0.15
C ARG A 232 25.54 -17.67 1.10
N GLY A 233 25.66 -18.90 1.61
CA GLY A 233 26.71 -19.27 2.56
C GLY A 233 26.59 -18.60 3.93
N ARG A 234 25.38 -18.20 4.34
CA ARG A 234 25.10 -17.55 5.64
C ARG A 234 24.70 -18.56 6.70
N ASN A 235 24.69 -18.12 7.96
CA ASN A 235 24.34 -18.96 9.09
C ASN A 235 22.89 -19.47 9.02
N GLN A 236 22.78 -20.75 8.65
CA GLN A 236 21.52 -21.49 8.52
C GLN A 236 20.84 -21.73 9.86
N ALA A 237 21.63 -22.11 10.88
CA ALA A 237 21.10 -22.43 12.20
C ALA A 237 20.49 -21.20 12.88
N TRP A 238 21.16 -20.06 12.78
CA TRP A 238 20.60 -18.80 13.26
C TRP A 238 19.37 -18.38 12.45
N GLY A 239 19.40 -18.53 11.11
CA GLY A 239 18.24 -18.21 10.27
C GLY A 239 17.00 -18.99 10.69
N GLU A 240 17.13 -20.30 10.94
CA GLU A 240 16.04 -21.13 11.46
C GLU A 240 15.60 -20.69 12.87
N LYS A 241 16.55 -20.35 13.74
CA LYS A 241 16.26 -19.85 15.10
C LYS A 241 15.49 -18.53 15.08
N ALA A 242 15.85 -17.60 14.20
CA ALA A 242 15.18 -16.31 14.03
C ALA A 242 13.69 -16.48 13.66
N VAL A 243 13.34 -17.58 13.00
CA VAL A 243 11.95 -17.92 12.64
C VAL A 243 11.23 -18.65 13.77
N ARG A 244 11.85 -19.65 14.40
CA ARG A 244 11.19 -20.48 15.42
C ARG A 244 11.07 -19.79 16.78
N GLU A 245 12.07 -19.00 17.14
CA GLU A 245 12.20 -18.40 18.48
C GLU A 245 12.10 -16.87 18.46
N ALA A 246 11.84 -16.26 17.29
CA ALA A 246 11.75 -14.80 17.11
C ALA A 246 12.99 -14.02 17.60
N VAL A 247 14.18 -14.65 17.61
CA VAL A 247 15.41 -13.99 18.09
C VAL A 247 15.86 -12.86 17.16
N SER A 248 16.56 -11.88 17.73
CA SER A 248 17.20 -10.79 17.00
C SER A 248 18.67 -10.65 17.41
N LEU A 249 19.50 -10.12 16.51
CA LEU A 249 20.91 -9.83 16.75
C LEU A 249 21.20 -8.35 16.52
N SER A 250 22.15 -7.84 17.30
CA SER A 250 22.82 -6.57 17.00
C SER A 250 23.77 -6.72 15.80
N ALA A 251 24.12 -5.60 15.17
CA ALA A 251 25.05 -5.57 14.03
C ALA A 251 26.35 -6.37 14.26
N THR A 252 27.00 -6.19 15.41
CA THR A 252 28.26 -6.88 15.73
C THR A 252 28.09 -8.38 15.89
N GLU A 253 27.03 -8.82 16.55
CA GLU A 253 26.74 -10.26 16.71
C GLU A 253 26.39 -10.91 15.39
N ALA A 254 25.63 -10.20 14.53
CA ALA A 254 25.28 -10.67 13.21
C ALA A 254 26.52 -10.89 12.32
N LEU A 255 27.52 -10.00 12.40
CA LEU A 255 28.79 -10.21 11.69
C LEU A 255 29.55 -11.42 12.27
N ASN A 256 29.69 -11.49 13.60
CA ASN A 256 30.43 -12.56 14.27
C ASN A 256 29.83 -13.95 14.03
N GLN A 257 28.51 -14.04 13.88
CA GLN A 257 27.81 -15.28 13.60
C GLN A 257 27.67 -15.58 12.10
N HIS A 258 28.26 -14.78 11.20
CA HIS A 258 28.12 -14.91 9.73
C HIS A 258 26.66 -14.87 9.26
N VAL A 259 25.85 -14.03 9.91
CA VAL A 259 24.50 -13.69 9.48
C VAL A 259 24.54 -12.56 8.44
N VAL A 260 25.50 -11.65 8.56
CA VAL A 260 25.80 -10.61 7.58
C VAL A 260 27.29 -10.65 7.18
N ASP A 261 27.62 -10.02 6.06
CA ASP A 261 28.95 -10.10 5.45
C ASP A 261 29.90 -9.01 5.95
N LEU A 262 29.36 -7.85 6.34
CA LEU A 262 30.16 -6.69 6.73
C LEU A 262 29.40 -5.66 7.60
N LEU A 263 30.18 -4.82 8.29
CA LEU A 263 29.69 -3.63 8.98
C LEU A 263 30.17 -2.38 8.26
N ALA A 264 29.26 -1.49 7.92
CA ALA A 264 29.57 -0.24 7.21
C ALA A 264 28.84 0.93 7.86
N ARG A 265 29.49 2.09 7.98
CA ARG A 265 28.87 3.27 8.62
C ARG A 265 27.83 3.94 7.74
N ASP A 266 28.08 3.95 6.44
CA ASP A 266 27.25 4.57 5.41
C ASP A 266 27.46 3.84 4.07
N VAL A 267 26.71 4.23 3.04
CA VAL A 267 26.84 3.65 1.70
C VAL A 267 28.26 3.85 1.13
N PRO A 268 28.91 5.03 1.19
CA PRO A 268 30.29 5.19 0.75
C PRO A 268 31.30 4.23 1.43
N ASP A 269 31.16 3.97 2.73
CA ASP A 269 31.98 3.02 3.48
C ASP A 269 31.73 1.57 3.02
N LEU A 270 30.45 1.19 2.82
CA LEU A 270 30.07 -0.09 2.22
C LEU A 270 30.74 -0.28 0.85
N LEU A 271 30.66 0.73 -0.03
CA LEU A 271 31.23 0.68 -1.37
C LEU A 271 32.74 0.52 -1.38
N ARG A 272 33.46 1.12 -0.41
CA ARG A 272 34.89 0.90 -0.25
C ARG A 272 35.23 -0.52 0.20
N GLN A 273 34.40 -1.13 1.04
CA GLN A 273 34.66 -2.48 1.59
C GLN A 273 34.31 -3.61 0.61
N VAL A 274 33.38 -3.38 -0.31
CA VAL A 274 32.97 -4.37 -1.31
C VAL A 274 33.74 -4.25 -2.63
N ASP A 275 34.53 -3.19 -2.79
CA ASP A 275 35.35 -2.97 -3.99
C ASP A 275 36.29 -4.14 -4.26
N GLY A 276 36.38 -4.55 -5.52
CA GLY A 276 37.22 -5.65 -5.98
C GLY A 276 36.68 -7.06 -5.68
N ARG A 277 35.60 -7.22 -4.89
CA ARG A 277 34.97 -8.53 -4.63
C ARG A 277 34.32 -9.07 -5.90
N THR A 278 34.33 -10.40 -6.06
CA THR A 278 33.62 -11.09 -7.15
C THR A 278 32.33 -11.68 -6.59
N ILE A 279 31.20 -11.34 -7.19
CA ILE A 279 29.86 -11.74 -6.77
C ILE A 279 29.22 -12.58 -7.87
N ASN A 280 28.70 -13.75 -7.50
CA ASN A 280 27.95 -14.61 -8.42
C ASN A 280 26.50 -14.10 -8.54
N THR A 281 26.12 -13.70 -9.75
CA THR A 281 24.78 -13.23 -10.12
C THR A 281 24.08 -14.22 -11.05
N ALA A 282 22.81 -13.98 -11.38
CA ALA A 282 22.07 -14.79 -12.35
C ALA A 282 22.74 -14.83 -13.74
N THR A 283 23.52 -13.81 -14.09
CA THR A 283 24.25 -13.71 -15.36
C THR A 283 25.70 -14.19 -15.29
N GLY A 284 26.16 -14.66 -14.12
CA GLY A 284 27.52 -15.13 -13.87
C GLY A 284 28.28 -14.28 -12.86
N ASP A 285 29.60 -14.52 -12.78
CA ASP A 285 30.47 -13.83 -11.84
C ASP A 285 30.76 -12.39 -12.30
N GLN A 286 30.47 -11.42 -11.43
CA GLN A 286 30.78 -10.02 -11.67
C GLN A 286 31.74 -9.48 -10.60
N ARG A 287 32.85 -8.89 -11.04
CA ARG A 287 33.79 -8.21 -10.15
C ARG A 287 33.35 -6.76 -9.94
N LEU A 288 33.21 -6.36 -8.69
CA LEU A 288 32.80 -5.01 -8.29
C LEU A 288 33.97 -4.01 -8.44
N ALA A 289 33.70 -2.84 -9.00
CA ALA A 289 34.61 -1.70 -9.08
C ALA A 289 33.90 -0.44 -8.54
N THR A 290 33.50 -0.53 -7.27
CA THR A 290 32.66 0.44 -6.55
C THR A 290 33.46 1.62 -5.97
N ALA A 291 34.79 1.55 -5.92
CA ALA A 291 35.62 2.65 -5.46
C ALA A 291 35.48 3.89 -6.36
N GLY A 292 34.91 4.97 -5.80
CA GLY A 292 34.67 6.22 -6.53
C GLY A 292 33.53 6.15 -7.56
N ALA A 293 32.68 5.11 -7.48
CA ALA A 293 31.46 4.99 -8.28
C ALA A 293 30.50 6.15 -8.00
N SER A 294 29.75 6.58 -9.02
CA SER A 294 28.70 7.59 -8.84
C SER A 294 27.49 6.96 -8.16
N ILE A 295 27.10 7.48 -7.00
CA ILE A 295 25.93 7.02 -6.26
C ILE A 295 24.70 7.74 -6.80
N VAL A 296 23.71 6.98 -7.28
CA VAL A 296 22.41 7.48 -7.70
C VAL A 296 21.36 6.93 -6.74
N THR A 297 20.88 7.78 -5.84
CA THR A 297 19.77 7.42 -4.95
C THR A 297 18.46 7.60 -5.68
N LEU A 298 17.63 6.55 -5.68
CA LEU A 298 16.28 6.62 -6.22
C LEU A 298 15.34 7.25 -5.19
N GLU A 299 14.56 8.21 -5.63
CA GLU A 299 13.46 8.74 -4.84
C GLU A 299 12.16 8.01 -5.19
N PRO A 300 11.27 7.75 -4.20
CA PRO A 300 9.93 7.28 -4.47
C PRO A 300 9.21 8.22 -5.45
N ASP A 301 8.63 7.66 -6.51
CA ASP A 301 7.88 8.45 -7.48
C ASP A 301 6.43 8.65 -7.05
N TRP A 302 5.68 9.50 -7.77
CA TRP A 302 4.27 9.77 -7.49
C TRP A 302 3.43 8.49 -7.45
N ARG A 303 3.79 7.48 -8.26
CA ARG A 303 3.12 6.19 -8.30
C ARG A 303 3.35 5.42 -7.01
N THR A 304 4.59 5.34 -6.53
CA THR A 304 4.90 4.72 -5.24
C THR A 304 4.17 5.44 -4.11
N HIS A 305 4.15 6.78 -4.10
CA HIS A 305 3.39 7.56 -3.10
C HIS A 305 1.88 7.32 -3.17
N PHE A 306 1.31 7.26 -4.38
CA PHE A 306 -0.11 6.98 -4.57
C PHE A 306 -0.47 5.57 -4.10
N LEU A 307 0.34 4.57 -4.49
CA LEU A 307 0.13 3.19 -4.06
C LEU A 307 0.28 3.06 -2.55
N SER A 308 1.29 3.69 -1.92
CA SER A 308 1.47 3.65 -0.47
C SER A 308 0.32 4.28 0.29
N VAL A 309 -0.26 5.37 -0.24
CA VAL A 309 -1.44 6.03 0.34
C VAL A 309 -2.67 5.12 0.23
N ILE A 310 -2.87 4.45 -0.90
CA ILE A 310 -4.01 3.55 -1.08
C ILE A 310 -3.85 2.27 -0.25
N THR A 311 -2.64 1.76 -0.08
CA THR A 311 -2.40 0.57 0.74
C THR A 311 -2.43 0.86 2.25
N ASP A 312 -2.59 2.12 2.67
CA ASP A 312 -2.75 2.48 4.07
C ASP A 312 -4.17 2.10 4.58
N PRO A 313 -4.26 1.22 5.60
CA PRO A 313 -5.50 0.87 6.30
C PRO A 313 -6.45 2.03 6.63
N ASN A 314 -5.89 3.15 7.09
CA ASN A 314 -6.62 4.31 7.58
C ASN A 314 -7.24 5.07 6.42
N VAL A 315 -6.47 5.23 5.35
CA VAL A 315 -6.94 5.88 4.12
C VAL A 315 -8.03 5.04 3.47
N ALA A 316 -7.87 3.71 3.44
CA ALA A 316 -8.89 2.80 2.93
C ALA A 316 -10.23 2.97 3.68
N LEU A 317 -10.19 3.01 5.03
CA LEU A 317 -11.40 3.22 5.85
C LEU A 317 -12.04 4.59 5.60
N ILE A 318 -11.24 5.66 5.52
CA ILE A 318 -11.74 7.01 5.22
C ILE A 318 -12.37 7.06 3.82
N LEU A 319 -11.73 6.48 2.82
CA LEU A 319 -12.24 6.42 1.44
C LEU A 319 -13.54 5.62 1.36
N MET A 320 -13.68 4.53 2.11
CA MET A 320 -14.96 3.82 2.19
C MET A 320 -16.05 4.68 2.83
N MET A 321 -15.72 5.42 3.89
CA MET A 321 -16.69 6.28 4.58
C MET A 321 -17.15 7.44 3.68
N ILE A 322 -16.20 8.12 3.02
CA ILE A 322 -16.49 9.13 1.99
C ILE A 322 -17.30 8.51 0.86
N GLY A 323 -16.92 7.31 0.43
CA GLY A 323 -17.55 6.59 -0.66
C GLY A 323 -19.03 6.33 -0.39
N MET A 324 -19.32 5.82 0.79
CA MET A 324 -20.66 5.52 1.24
C MET A 324 -21.49 6.78 1.51
N TYR A 325 -20.91 7.82 2.11
CA TYR A 325 -21.61 9.09 2.31
C TYR A 325 -21.89 9.81 0.98
N GLY A 326 -20.98 9.77 0.01
CA GLY A 326 -21.19 10.33 -1.32
C GLY A 326 -22.37 9.67 -2.04
N LEU A 327 -22.44 8.33 -1.99
CA LEU A 327 -23.60 7.58 -2.48
C LEU A 327 -24.88 7.93 -1.72
N PHE A 328 -24.83 8.02 -0.38
CA PHE A 328 -25.98 8.43 0.43
C PHE A 328 -26.52 9.80 0.02
N PHE A 329 -25.66 10.80 -0.18
CA PHE A 329 -26.10 12.15 -0.56
C PHE A 329 -26.74 12.21 -1.95
N GLU A 330 -26.22 11.44 -2.91
CA GLU A 330 -26.82 11.27 -4.24
C GLU A 330 -28.24 10.69 -4.14
N PHE A 331 -28.40 9.59 -3.39
CA PHE A 331 -29.71 8.96 -3.21
C PHE A 331 -30.70 9.82 -2.42
N ALA A 332 -30.21 10.60 -1.45
CA ALA A 332 -31.04 11.49 -0.66
C ALA A 332 -31.46 12.76 -1.41
N ASN A 333 -30.65 13.22 -2.37
CA ASN A 333 -30.91 14.43 -3.16
C ASN A 333 -30.72 14.15 -4.65
N PRO A 334 -31.74 13.56 -5.32
CA PRO A 334 -31.66 13.26 -6.74
C PRO A 334 -31.34 14.53 -7.55
N GLY A 335 -30.29 14.50 -8.36
CA GLY A 335 -29.91 15.60 -9.27
C GLY A 335 -28.51 16.18 -9.06
N PHE A 336 -27.84 15.88 -7.95
CA PHE A 336 -26.42 16.19 -7.75
C PHE A 336 -25.59 14.97 -8.14
N VAL A 337 -25.14 14.83 -9.38
CA VAL A 337 -24.37 13.65 -9.88
C VAL A 337 -22.95 13.54 -9.28
N LEU A 338 -22.40 14.66 -8.82
CA LEU A 338 -21.00 14.76 -8.39
C LEU A 338 -20.69 13.92 -7.12
N PRO A 339 -21.48 13.98 -6.03
CA PRO A 339 -21.26 13.18 -4.84
C PRO A 339 -21.41 11.66 -5.09
N GLY A 340 -22.32 11.24 -5.97
CA GLY A 340 -22.50 9.82 -6.29
C GLY A 340 -21.31 9.25 -7.04
N VAL A 341 -20.78 9.96 -8.04
CA VAL A 341 -19.59 9.53 -8.79
C VAL A 341 -18.34 9.54 -7.90
N ALA A 342 -18.10 10.63 -7.17
CA ALA A 342 -16.98 10.71 -6.23
C ALA A 342 -17.08 9.64 -5.13
N GLY A 343 -18.31 9.38 -4.67
CA GLY A 343 -18.63 8.34 -3.70
C GLY A 343 -18.31 6.94 -4.22
N ALA A 344 -18.82 6.59 -5.41
CA ALA A 344 -18.58 5.29 -6.03
C ALA A 344 -17.09 5.02 -6.26
N ILE A 345 -16.35 6.01 -6.78
CA ILE A 345 -14.90 5.89 -7.00
C ILE A 345 -14.17 5.68 -5.67
N SER A 346 -14.47 6.51 -4.66
CA SER A 346 -13.82 6.41 -3.34
C SER A 346 -14.12 5.06 -2.67
N LEU A 347 -15.35 4.56 -2.79
CA LEU A 347 -15.74 3.26 -2.25
C LEU A 347 -15.00 2.11 -2.94
N LEU A 348 -14.92 2.13 -4.27
CA LEU A 348 -14.22 1.10 -5.04
C LEU A 348 -12.71 1.10 -4.76
N VAL A 349 -12.09 2.27 -4.66
CA VAL A 349 -10.65 2.38 -4.30
C VAL A 349 -10.42 1.90 -2.87
N GLY A 350 -11.29 2.26 -1.92
CA GLY A 350 -11.22 1.78 -0.53
C GLY A 350 -11.38 0.25 -0.44
N LEU A 351 -12.31 -0.33 -1.18
CA LEU A 351 -12.49 -1.79 -1.25
C LEU A 351 -11.29 -2.50 -1.90
N PHE A 352 -10.71 -1.92 -2.96
CA PHE A 352 -9.50 -2.45 -3.58
C PHE A 352 -8.30 -2.42 -2.63
N ALA A 353 -8.14 -1.34 -1.87
CA ALA A 353 -7.11 -1.24 -0.83
C ALA A 353 -7.24 -2.36 0.21
N LEU A 354 -8.47 -2.61 0.68
CA LEU A 354 -8.76 -3.68 1.62
C LEU A 354 -8.50 -5.08 1.05
N GLN A 355 -8.62 -5.28 -0.27
CA GLN A 355 -8.26 -6.55 -0.92
C GLN A 355 -6.76 -6.87 -0.80
N LEU A 356 -5.90 -5.84 -0.74
CA LEU A 356 -4.46 -5.99 -0.58
C LEU A 356 -4.04 -6.26 0.87
N LEU A 357 -4.97 -6.07 1.82
CA LEU A 357 -4.76 -6.24 3.24
C LEU A 357 -5.44 -7.54 3.72
N PRO A 358 -4.89 -8.20 4.75
CA PRO A 358 -5.51 -9.38 5.34
C PRO A 358 -6.71 -8.97 6.20
N ILE A 359 -7.83 -8.67 5.55
CA ILE A 359 -9.05 -8.15 6.19
C ILE A 359 -9.95 -9.25 6.73
N ASN A 360 -10.66 -8.95 7.82
CA ASN A 360 -11.73 -9.79 8.31
C ASN A 360 -13.05 -9.46 7.58
N PHE A 361 -13.55 -10.41 6.78
CA PHE A 361 -14.83 -10.27 6.10
C PHE A 361 -16.03 -10.06 7.04
N VAL A 362 -15.95 -10.55 8.29
CA VAL A 362 -16.98 -10.30 9.32
C VAL A 362 -16.95 -8.82 9.73
N GLY A 363 -15.76 -8.27 9.99
CA GLY A 363 -15.59 -6.85 10.30
C GLY A 363 -16.08 -5.97 9.16
N LEU A 364 -15.71 -6.31 7.92
CA LEU A 364 -16.19 -5.61 6.72
C LEU A 364 -17.72 -5.66 6.59
N GLY A 365 -18.31 -6.84 6.77
CA GLY A 365 -19.76 -7.02 6.75
C GLY A 365 -20.48 -6.17 7.81
N LEU A 366 -19.92 -6.10 9.02
CA LEU A 366 -20.44 -5.26 10.11
C LEU A 366 -20.32 -3.76 9.82
N VAL A 367 -19.22 -3.31 9.18
CA VAL A 367 -19.09 -1.92 8.73
C VAL A 367 -20.20 -1.59 7.71
N PHE A 368 -20.39 -2.43 6.68
CA PHE A 368 -21.44 -2.22 5.69
C PHE A 368 -22.85 -2.25 6.30
N LEU A 369 -23.12 -3.22 7.18
CA LEU A 369 -24.40 -3.32 7.89
C LEU A 369 -24.64 -2.08 8.76
N GLY A 370 -23.60 -1.64 9.48
CA GLY A 370 -23.63 -0.44 10.29
C GLY A 370 -24.02 0.77 9.47
N ILE A 371 -23.33 1.01 8.35
CA ILE A 371 -23.65 2.16 7.50
C ILE A 371 -25.04 2.01 6.85
N ALA A 372 -25.44 0.81 6.43
CA ALA A 372 -26.78 0.58 5.90
C ALA A 372 -27.89 0.95 6.92
N PHE A 373 -27.69 0.63 8.20
CA PHE A 373 -28.60 1.03 9.28
C PHE A 373 -28.58 2.55 9.52
N LEU A 374 -27.41 3.19 9.44
CA LEU A 374 -27.30 4.65 9.53
C LEU A 374 -28.06 5.35 8.39
N ILE A 375 -27.96 4.82 7.17
CA ILE A 375 -28.69 5.32 6.00
C ILE A 375 -30.20 5.09 6.17
N ALA A 376 -30.60 3.89 6.57
CA ALA A 376 -32.00 3.53 6.71
C ALA A 376 -32.73 4.35 7.80
N GLU A 377 -32.06 4.72 8.89
CA GLU A 377 -32.62 5.63 9.92
C GLU A 377 -32.97 7.02 9.35
N ALA A 378 -32.29 7.47 8.28
CA ALA A 378 -32.62 8.75 7.64
C ALA A 378 -33.95 8.70 6.87
N PHE A 379 -34.37 7.51 6.42
CA PHE A 379 -35.60 7.31 5.65
C PHE A 379 -36.75 6.75 6.49
N LEU A 380 -36.44 5.96 7.52
CA LEU A 380 -37.41 5.31 8.39
C LEU A 380 -37.55 6.07 9.72
N PRO A 381 -38.76 6.35 10.22
CA PRO A 381 -38.96 6.99 11.52
C PRO A 381 -38.78 5.98 12.66
N THR A 382 -37.55 5.47 12.86
CA THR A 382 -37.21 4.43 13.84
C THR A 382 -36.80 4.95 15.23
N PHE A 383 -37.03 6.25 15.51
CA PHE A 383 -36.74 6.89 16.80
C PHE A 383 -35.30 6.69 17.28
N GLY A 384 -34.33 6.61 16.37
CA GLY A 384 -32.91 6.49 16.67
C GLY A 384 -32.42 5.07 16.99
N THR A 385 -33.30 4.05 16.97
CA THR A 385 -32.92 2.67 17.28
C THR A 385 -32.03 2.05 16.20
N LEU A 386 -32.38 2.27 14.93
CA LEU A 386 -31.61 1.78 13.79
C LEU A 386 -30.30 2.57 13.68
N GLY A 387 -30.34 3.87 13.91
CA GLY A 387 -29.14 4.72 13.99
C GLY A 387 -28.15 4.27 15.08
N PHE A 388 -28.63 4.00 16.29
CA PHE A 388 -27.77 3.49 17.38
C PHE A 388 -27.18 2.12 17.04
N GLY A 389 -28.00 1.19 16.53
CA GLY A 389 -27.54 -0.13 16.08
C GLY A 389 -26.49 -0.01 14.96
N GLY A 390 -26.66 0.95 14.05
CA GLY A 390 -25.71 1.24 12.99
C GLY A 390 -24.35 1.75 13.49
N ILE A 391 -24.35 2.64 14.49
CA ILE A 391 -23.12 3.18 15.10
C ILE A 391 -22.35 2.05 15.80
N VAL A 392 -23.05 1.21 16.57
CA VAL A 392 -22.44 0.08 17.28
C VAL A 392 -21.87 -0.93 16.28
N ALA A 393 -22.63 -1.30 15.25
CA ALA A 393 -22.16 -2.23 14.21
C ALA A 393 -20.96 -1.66 13.43
N PHE A 394 -20.96 -0.37 13.10
CA PHE A 394 -19.82 0.29 12.47
C PHE A 394 -18.58 0.30 13.36
N ALA A 395 -18.74 0.62 14.65
CA ALA A 395 -17.63 0.66 15.60
C ALA A 395 -17.00 -0.73 15.82
N ILE A 396 -17.82 -1.75 16.05
CA ILE A 396 -17.36 -3.15 16.19
C ILE A 396 -16.76 -3.64 14.88
N GLY A 397 -17.41 -3.36 13.75
CA GLY A 397 -16.90 -3.73 12.43
C GLY A 397 -15.55 -3.09 12.12
N GLY A 398 -15.39 -1.80 12.43
CA GLY A 398 -14.14 -1.07 12.27
C GLY A 398 -13.01 -1.61 13.17
N LEU A 399 -13.35 -2.00 14.41
CA LEU A 399 -12.41 -2.65 15.32
C LEU A 399 -11.97 -4.03 14.83
N MET A 400 -12.88 -4.78 14.22
CA MET A 400 -12.62 -6.12 13.69
C MET A 400 -12.02 -6.10 12.28
N LEU A 401 -11.99 -4.95 11.60
CA LEU A 401 -11.68 -4.85 10.17
C LEU A 401 -10.25 -5.30 9.87
N ILE A 402 -9.29 -4.90 10.72
CA ILE A 402 -7.86 -5.16 10.53
C ILE A 402 -7.25 -5.62 11.84
N ASP A 403 -6.52 -6.73 11.76
CA ASP A 403 -5.86 -7.35 12.89
C ASP A 403 -4.65 -6.53 13.36
N THR A 404 -4.58 -6.28 14.66
CA THR A 404 -3.64 -5.34 15.29
C THR A 404 -2.25 -5.92 15.57
N ASP A 405 -2.03 -7.20 15.29
CA ASP A 405 -0.81 -7.91 15.73
C ASP A 405 0.43 -7.58 14.88
N VAL A 406 0.27 -6.87 13.76
CA VAL A 406 1.40 -6.41 12.92
C VAL A 406 1.71 -4.93 13.21
N PRO A 407 2.92 -4.60 13.72
CA PRO A 407 3.34 -3.22 13.91
C PRO A 407 3.28 -2.42 12.59
N GLY A 408 2.39 -1.43 12.52
CA GLY A 408 2.23 -0.53 11.37
C GLY A 408 1.00 -0.78 10.49
N TYR A 409 0.25 -1.87 10.69
CA TYR A 409 -0.99 -2.15 9.92
C TYR A 409 -2.29 -1.96 10.73
N GLY A 410 -2.21 -1.78 12.05
CA GLY A 410 -3.40 -1.56 12.88
C GLY A 410 -4.05 -0.19 12.62
N ILE A 411 -5.38 -0.15 12.57
CA ILE A 411 -6.14 1.10 12.59
C ILE A 411 -6.09 1.67 14.01
N PRO A 412 -5.60 2.90 14.23
CA PRO A 412 -5.48 3.46 15.56
C PRO A 412 -6.89 3.69 16.14
N PHE A 413 -7.11 3.21 17.37
CA PHE A 413 -8.38 3.37 18.10
C PHE A 413 -8.93 4.81 18.09
N PRO A 414 -8.09 5.88 18.24
CA PRO A 414 -8.57 7.26 18.13
C PRO A 414 -9.25 7.58 16.79
N LEU A 415 -8.81 6.99 15.68
CA LEU A 415 -9.42 7.21 14.37
C LEU A 415 -10.81 6.56 14.31
N ILE A 416 -10.94 5.31 14.76
CA ILE A 416 -12.24 4.62 14.82
C ILE A 416 -13.20 5.39 15.73
N ALA A 417 -12.73 5.82 16.90
CA ALA A 417 -13.52 6.63 17.83
C ALA A 417 -13.95 7.97 17.20
N ALA A 418 -13.04 8.67 16.50
CA ALA A 418 -13.33 9.93 15.82
C ALA A 418 -14.36 9.76 14.70
N LEU A 419 -14.21 8.74 13.83
CA LEU A 419 -15.16 8.46 12.75
C LEU A 419 -16.53 8.05 13.29
N THR A 420 -16.55 7.22 14.34
CA THR A 420 -17.79 6.79 15.01
C THR A 420 -18.50 7.98 15.66
N LEU A 421 -17.75 8.84 16.36
CA LEU A 421 -18.29 10.04 17.00
C LEU A 421 -18.80 11.04 15.96
N PHE A 422 -18.05 11.25 14.89
CA PHE A 422 -18.47 12.12 13.77
C PHE A 422 -19.77 11.61 13.14
N SER A 423 -19.84 10.31 12.83
CA SER A 423 -21.04 9.68 12.27
C SER A 423 -22.23 9.82 13.22
N ALA A 424 -22.02 9.59 14.52
CA ALA A 424 -23.05 9.77 15.54
C ALA A 424 -23.56 11.23 15.59
N LEU A 425 -22.65 12.20 15.71
CA LEU A 425 -22.98 13.62 15.78
C LEU A 425 -23.73 14.09 14.53
N PHE A 426 -23.26 13.67 13.36
CA PHE A 426 -23.89 13.98 12.08
C PHE A 426 -25.35 13.49 12.06
N ILE A 427 -25.59 12.24 12.45
CA ILE A 427 -26.95 11.65 12.47
C ILE A 427 -27.84 12.33 13.50
N PHE A 428 -27.36 12.54 14.74
CA PHE A 428 -28.16 13.23 15.75
C PHE A 428 -28.53 14.65 15.32
N THR A 429 -27.62 15.34 14.63
CA THR A 429 -27.86 16.68 14.11
C THR A 429 -28.88 16.66 12.97
N VAL A 430 -28.70 15.79 11.97
CA VAL A 430 -29.62 15.66 10.82
C VAL A 430 -31.00 15.21 11.27
N SER A 431 -31.09 14.17 12.10
CA SER A 431 -32.36 13.69 12.68
C SER A 431 -33.02 14.76 13.54
N GLY A 432 -32.25 15.50 14.33
CA GLY A 432 -32.75 16.63 15.12
C GLY A 432 -33.34 17.74 14.25
N VAL A 433 -32.65 18.12 13.18
CA VAL A 433 -33.13 19.12 12.21
C VAL A 433 -34.35 18.61 11.44
N ALA A 434 -34.34 17.35 10.99
CA ALA A 434 -35.45 16.72 10.26
C ALA A 434 -36.72 16.62 11.13
N LEU A 435 -36.57 16.20 12.39
CA LEU A 435 -37.67 16.18 13.37
C LEU A 435 -38.19 17.60 13.63
N ARG A 436 -37.29 18.58 13.77
CA ARG A 436 -37.67 19.98 13.96
C ARG A 436 -38.38 20.55 12.73
N ALA A 437 -37.97 20.18 11.52
CA ALA A 437 -38.62 20.58 10.28
C ALA A 437 -40.03 19.98 10.16
N ARG A 438 -40.20 18.69 10.51
CA ARG A 438 -41.50 18.01 10.51
C ARG A 438 -42.46 18.50 11.60
N ARG A 439 -41.94 18.99 12.73
CA ARG A 439 -42.75 19.57 13.83
C ARG A 439 -43.13 21.04 13.61
N ARG A 440 -42.67 21.68 12.53
CA ARG A 440 -43.14 23.04 12.22
C ARG A 440 -44.61 22.97 11.82
N PRO A 441 -45.49 23.82 12.39
CA PRO A 441 -46.89 23.84 12.02
C PRO A 441 -47.01 24.06 10.51
N VAL A 442 -47.88 23.29 9.86
CA VAL A 442 -48.14 23.40 8.42
C VAL A 442 -48.80 24.76 8.18
N VAL A 443 -48.07 25.73 7.62
CA VAL A 443 -48.56 27.10 7.37
C VAL A 443 -49.22 27.23 5.98
N THR A 444 -49.28 26.13 5.22
CA THR A 444 -49.80 26.08 3.84
C THR A 444 -50.79 24.93 3.68
N GLY A 445 -52.04 25.24 3.35
CA GLY A 445 -53.12 24.27 3.16
C GLY A 445 -54.50 24.82 3.50
N PRO A 446 -55.60 24.07 3.21
CA PRO A 446 -56.98 24.44 3.52
C PRO A 446 -57.21 24.86 4.98
N GLU A 447 -56.46 24.27 5.91
CA GLU A 447 -56.54 24.52 7.35
C GLU A 447 -55.95 25.87 7.75
N ALA A 448 -55.00 26.42 6.97
CA ALA A 448 -54.39 27.73 7.23
C ALA A 448 -55.28 28.91 6.81
N ILE A 449 -56.38 28.65 6.09
CA ILE A 449 -57.39 29.65 5.72
C ILE A 449 -58.35 29.89 6.90
N ILE A 450 -58.65 28.86 7.70
CA ILE A 450 -59.49 28.97 8.90
C ILE A 450 -58.72 29.77 9.96
N GLY A 451 -59.34 30.81 10.50
CA GLY A 451 -58.73 31.78 11.42
C GLY A 451 -58.08 33.00 10.75
N SER A 452 -57.95 33.02 9.43
CA SER A 452 -57.44 34.20 8.71
C SER A 452 -58.44 35.34 8.69
N ILE A 453 -57.93 36.58 8.71
CA ILE A 453 -58.73 37.80 8.53
C ILE A 453 -58.74 38.15 7.04
N GLY A 454 -59.91 38.51 6.53
CA GLY A 454 -60.10 39.05 5.18
C GLY A 454 -60.97 40.30 5.19
N VAL A 455 -61.09 40.94 4.04
CA VAL A 455 -61.89 42.16 3.86
C VAL A 455 -62.98 41.90 2.83
N VAL A 456 -64.23 42.24 3.17
CA VAL A 456 -65.37 42.12 2.24
C VAL A 456 -65.15 43.05 1.05
N LEU A 457 -65.33 42.52 -0.16
CA LEU A 457 -65.15 43.22 -1.43
C LEU A 457 -66.50 43.62 -2.06
N ASP A 458 -66.42 44.35 -3.16
CA ASP A 458 -67.55 44.77 -4.02
C ASP A 458 -68.62 45.54 -3.25
N ASP A 459 -69.91 45.26 -3.48
CA ASP A 459 -71.06 45.94 -2.88
C ASP A 459 -71.48 45.35 -1.52
N GLY A 460 -70.60 44.56 -0.88
CA GLY A 460 -70.89 43.86 0.36
C GLY A 460 -71.50 42.46 0.18
N LEU A 461 -71.68 41.76 1.29
CA LEU A 461 -72.35 40.48 1.41
C LEU A 461 -73.87 40.70 1.38
N GLN A 462 -74.51 40.29 0.27
CA GLN A 462 -75.94 40.49 0.04
C GLN A 462 -76.72 39.18 0.19
N PRO A 463 -78.01 39.23 0.56
CA PRO A 463 -78.86 38.05 0.63
C PRO A 463 -79.13 37.47 -0.77
N ASP A 464 -78.81 36.20 -0.97
CA ASP A 464 -79.06 35.41 -2.18
C ASP A 464 -79.83 34.14 -1.77
N GLY A 465 -81.17 34.24 -1.75
CA GLY A 465 -82.05 33.23 -1.15
C GLY A 465 -81.97 33.22 0.39
N ASP A 466 -81.83 32.03 0.98
CA ASP A 466 -81.72 31.83 2.45
C ASP A 466 -80.31 32.09 3.01
N VAL A 467 -79.36 32.48 2.15
CA VAL A 467 -77.95 32.60 2.51
C VAL A 467 -77.40 33.96 2.07
N VAL A 468 -76.60 34.61 2.92
CA VAL A 468 -75.88 35.83 2.54
C VAL A 468 -74.55 35.44 1.89
N ILE A 469 -74.34 35.86 0.64
CA ILE A 469 -73.18 35.47 -0.18
C ILE A 469 -72.53 36.72 -0.80
N GLY A 470 -71.22 36.68 -0.95
CA GLY A 470 -70.43 37.77 -1.52
C GLY A 470 -68.99 37.37 -1.71
N TRP A 471 -68.14 38.34 -2.00
CA TRP A 471 -66.70 38.12 -2.16
C TRP A 471 -65.93 38.78 -1.02
N ALA A 472 -64.88 38.13 -0.55
CA ALA A 472 -63.91 38.74 0.35
C ALA A 472 -62.49 38.44 -0.11
N ARG A 473 -61.57 39.37 0.15
CA ARG A 473 -60.13 39.16 -0.04
C ARG A 473 -59.57 38.53 1.22
N VAL A 474 -59.12 37.29 1.14
CA VAL A 474 -58.48 36.56 2.25
C VAL A 474 -57.08 36.19 1.79
N ARG A 475 -56.05 36.62 2.53
CA ARG A 475 -54.62 36.38 2.21
C ARG A 475 -54.20 36.78 0.78
N GLY A 476 -54.81 37.82 0.23
CA GLY A 476 -54.51 38.34 -1.12
C GLY A 476 -55.31 37.70 -2.26
N GLU A 477 -56.06 36.64 -1.99
CA GLU A 477 -56.91 35.96 -2.97
C GLU A 477 -58.39 36.32 -2.80
N ARG A 478 -59.15 36.28 -3.90
CA ARG A 478 -60.60 36.55 -3.92
C ARG A 478 -61.37 35.25 -3.70
N TRP A 479 -62.07 35.17 -2.56
CA TRP A 479 -62.84 34.00 -2.15
C TRP A 479 -64.33 34.30 -2.10
N ARG A 480 -65.15 33.33 -2.51
CA ARG A 480 -66.60 33.40 -2.30
C ARG A 480 -66.87 33.10 -0.83
N VAL A 481 -67.54 34.00 -0.14
CA VAL A 481 -67.77 33.88 1.31
C VAL A 481 -69.25 33.96 1.64
N THR A 482 -69.63 33.33 2.76
CA THR A 482 -70.98 33.38 3.31
C THR A 482 -70.93 33.82 4.78
N SER A 483 -71.94 34.59 5.20
CA SER A 483 -72.03 35.10 6.57
C SER A 483 -73.45 34.92 7.13
N PRO A 484 -73.62 34.86 8.46
CA PRO A 484 -74.96 34.79 9.09
C PRO A 484 -75.83 36.03 8.86
N GLY A 485 -75.25 37.15 8.43
CA GLY A 485 -75.98 38.40 8.15
C GLY A 485 -75.28 39.26 7.10
N PRO A 486 -75.95 40.31 6.57
CA PRO A 486 -75.38 41.20 5.56
C PRO A 486 -74.21 42.01 6.14
N LEU A 487 -73.13 42.12 5.37
CA LEU A 487 -71.94 42.88 5.75
C LEU A 487 -71.58 43.86 4.63
N ALA A 488 -71.31 45.12 5.00
CA ALA A 488 -70.91 46.14 4.04
C ALA A 488 -69.49 45.88 3.48
N ALA A 489 -69.24 46.40 2.27
CA ALA A 489 -67.93 46.44 1.66
C ALA A 489 -66.89 47.08 2.58
N GLY A 490 -65.66 46.55 2.56
CA GLY A 490 -64.55 47.08 3.38
C GLY A 490 -64.54 46.62 4.84
N ARG A 491 -65.53 45.85 5.31
CA ARG A 491 -65.51 45.27 6.66
C ARG A 491 -64.55 44.10 6.77
N GLU A 492 -63.85 44.03 7.89
CA GLU A 492 -62.99 42.89 8.24
C GLU A 492 -63.83 41.72 8.73
N VAL A 493 -63.48 40.53 8.25
CA VAL A 493 -64.17 39.28 8.57
C VAL A 493 -63.15 38.19 8.87
N ARG A 494 -63.45 37.33 9.85
CA ARG A 494 -62.64 36.16 10.20
C ARG A 494 -63.25 34.91 9.60
N VAL A 495 -62.41 34.10 8.94
CA VAL A 495 -62.83 32.80 8.39
C VAL A 495 -62.98 31.79 9.53
N THR A 496 -64.16 31.20 9.67
CA THR A 496 -64.45 30.19 10.70
C THR A 496 -64.57 28.78 10.14
N GLY A 497 -64.79 28.65 8.84
CA GLY A 497 -64.88 27.35 8.17
C GLY A 497 -64.74 27.45 6.66
N ARG A 498 -64.52 26.31 6.02
CA ARG A 498 -64.44 26.18 4.56
C ARG A 498 -65.26 24.99 4.11
N ARG A 499 -66.11 25.19 3.10
CA ARG A 499 -66.81 24.12 2.37
C ARG A 499 -66.48 24.25 0.88
N GLY A 500 -65.60 23.40 0.37
CA GLY A 500 -65.16 23.43 -1.03
C GLY A 500 -64.45 24.74 -1.39
N LEU A 501 -65.04 25.54 -2.27
CA LEU A 501 -64.54 26.86 -2.70
C LEU A 501 -65.24 28.03 -1.99
N MET A 502 -66.09 27.76 -1.00
CA MET A 502 -66.82 28.77 -0.22
C MET A 502 -66.30 28.83 1.22
N LEU A 503 -66.03 30.03 1.72
CA LEU A 503 -65.60 30.25 3.11
C LEU A 503 -66.78 30.76 3.97
N THR A 504 -66.89 30.27 5.19
CA THR A 504 -67.81 30.83 6.19
C THR A 504 -67.06 31.88 6.97
N VAL A 505 -67.63 33.09 7.03
CA VAL A 505 -66.99 34.25 7.66
C VAL A 505 -67.93 34.93 8.65
N VAL A 506 -67.35 35.41 9.75
CA VAL A 506 -68.03 36.23 10.76
C VAL A 506 -67.36 37.60 10.84
N PRO A 507 -68.10 38.69 11.10
CA PRO A 507 -67.49 39.99 11.35
C PRO A 507 -66.51 39.91 12.54
N VAL A 508 -65.38 40.62 12.42
CA VAL A 508 -64.36 40.73 13.48
C VAL A 508 -64.83 41.67 14.58
#